data_AF-A0A964ZG22-F1
#
_entry.id   AF-A0A964ZG22-F1
#
_cell.length_a   1.000
_cell.length_b   1.000
_cell.length_c   1.000
_cell.angle_alpha   90.00
_cell.angle_beta   90.00
_cell.angle_gamma   90.00
#
_symmetry.space_group_name_H-M   'P 1'
#
loop_
_entity.id
_entity.type
_entity.pdbx_description
1 polymer ?
#
loop_
_entity_poly.entity_id
_entity_poly.type
_entity_poly.pdbx_seq_one_letter_code
_entity_poly.pdbx_strand_id
1 'polypeptide(L)'
;ALGLTPPQFAHVPLVVGMDGRRLAKRHGDTRLSSLREAGVCPALLVGLLAWSCGWYDRIEPTTPRELLSVFTFKTLPQQPFILSPQLLARIGYS
;
A
#
# COMPACT_ATOMS: atom_id res chain seq x y z
N ALA A 1 1.63 -33.98 12.08
CA ALA A 1 2.56 -33.00 11.45
C ALA A 1 3.26 -33.68 10.27
N LEU A 2 3.60 -32.93 9.21
CA LEU A 2 4.12 -33.50 7.94
C LEU A 2 5.65 -33.72 7.90
N GLY A 3 6.41 -33.34 8.93
CA GLY A 3 7.87 -33.58 8.99
C GLY A 3 8.70 -32.77 7.99
N LEU A 4 8.16 -31.71 7.39
CA LEU A 4 8.84 -30.88 6.40
C LEU A 4 9.47 -29.63 7.05
N THR A 5 10.53 -29.11 6.41
CA THR A 5 11.09 -27.80 6.77
C THR A 5 10.16 -26.69 6.28
N PRO A 6 9.65 -25.81 7.16
CA PRO A 6 8.77 -24.73 6.73
C PRO A 6 9.55 -23.67 5.93
N PRO A 7 8.91 -23.02 4.95
CA PRO A 7 9.52 -21.89 4.26
C PRO A 7 9.62 -20.67 5.19
N GLN A 8 10.32 -19.64 4.72
CA GLN A 8 10.28 -18.33 5.36
C GLN A 8 8.95 -17.64 5.03
N PHE A 9 8.33 -17.04 6.05
CA PHE A 9 7.08 -16.29 5.91
C PHE A 9 7.32 -14.82 6.21
N ALA A 10 6.60 -13.96 5.50
CA ALA A 10 6.49 -12.54 5.80
C ALA A 10 5.01 -12.16 5.87
N HIS A 11 4.66 -11.32 6.84
CA HIS A 11 3.30 -10.81 7.01
C HIS A 11 3.27 -9.34 6.59
N VAL A 12 2.57 -9.04 5.51
CA VAL A 12 2.31 -7.66 5.08
C VAL A 12 1.06 -7.16 5.81
N PRO A 13 1.10 -6.01 6.49
CA PRO A 13 -0.05 -5.50 7.21
C PRO A 13 -1.20 -5.13 6.27
N LEU A 14 -2.42 -5.19 6.79
CA LEU A 14 -3.61 -4.82 6.04
C LEU A 14 -3.67 -3.32 5.81
N VAL A 15 -4.26 -2.92 4.69
CA VAL A 15 -4.73 -1.55 4.49
C VAL A 15 -6.13 -1.42 5.10
N VAL A 16 -6.32 -0.41 5.94
CA VAL A 16 -7.56 -0.16 6.69
C VAL A 16 -8.03 1.29 6.52
N GLY A 17 -9.31 1.53 6.80
CA GLY A 17 -9.85 2.89 6.88
C GLY A 17 -9.49 3.56 8.21
N MET A 18 -9.89 4.82 8.36
CA MET A 18 -9.73 5.61 9.60
C MET A 18 -10.41 4.98 10.81
N ASP A 19 -11.42 4.13 10.59
CA ASP A 19 -12.14 3.38 11.63
C ASP A 19 -11.42 2.09 12.08
N GLY A 20 -10.21 1.82 11.53
CA GLY A 20 -9.43 0.61 11.79
C GLY A 20 -9.99 -0.66 11.14
N ARG A 21 -11.10 -0.56 10.41
CA ARG A 21 -11.71 -1.70 9.71
C ARG A 21 -11.14 -1.82 8.32
N ARG A 22 -11.17 -3.05 7.78
CA ARG A 22 -10.79 -3.31 6.38
C ARG A 22 -11.54 -2.38 5.43
N LEU A 23 -10.84 -1.95 4.39
CA LEU A 23 -11.42 -1.13 3.33
C LEU A 23 -12.70 -1.76 2.77
N ALA A 24 -13.71 -0.94 2.60
CA ALA A 24 -15.03 -1.29 2.09
C ALA A 24 -15.63 -0.04 1.43
N LYS A 25 -16.72 -0.20 0.67
CA LYS A 25 -17.39 0.89 -0.06
C LYS A 25 -17.70 2.14 0.77
N ARG A 26 -17.90 1.99 2.09
CA ARG A 26 -18.13 3.08 3.04
C ARG A 26 -16.92 4.01 3.25
N HIS A 27 -15.72 3.60 2.84
CA HIS A 27 -14.49 4.38 2.94
C HIS A 27 -14.13 5.07 1.61
N GLY A 28 -15.09 5.17 0.68
CA GLY A 28 -14.84 5.52 -0.72
C GLY A 28 -14.59 4.26 -1.56
N ASP A 29 -14.64 4.43 -2.88
CA ASP A 29 -14.42 3.33 -3.82
C ASP A 29 -12.92 3.13 -4.06
N THR A 30 -12.30 2.39 -3.14
CA THR A 30 -10.86 2.11 -3.12
C THR A 30 -10.44 0.96 -4.06
N ARG A 31 -11.32 0.54 -4.98
CA ARG A 31 -10.97 -0.42 -6.03
C ARG A 31 -9.98 0.22 -7.00
N LEU A 32 -9.02 -0.58 -7.51
CA LEU A 32 -8.09 -0.13 -8.56
C LEU A 32 -8.82 0.41 -9.80
N SER A 33 -9.97 -0.16 -10.16
CA SER A 33 -10.81 0.34 -11.26
C SER A 33 -11.25 1.79 -11.04
N SER A 34 -11.68 2.09 -9.81
CA SER A 34 -12.25 3.37 -9.45
C SER A 34 -11.17 4.44 -9.28
N LEU A 35 -10.01 4.06 -8.73
CA LEU A 35 -8.82 4.92 -8.74
C LEU A 35 -8.41 5.27 -10.17
N ARG A 36 -8.41 4.29 -11.08
CA ARG A 36 -8.09 4.50 -12.51
C ARG A 36 -9.12 5.39 -13.20
N GLU A 37 -10.41 5.16 -12.98
CA GLU A 37 -11.51 5.98 -13.54
C GLU A 37 -11.45 7.42 -13.03
N ALA A 38 -11.03 7.64 -11.78
CA ALA A 38 -10.80 8.95 -11.21
C ALA A 38 -9.51 9.63 -11.72
N GLY A 39 -8.71 8.99 -12.57
CA GLY A 39 -7.49 9.57 -13.14
C GLY A 39 -6.27 9.53 -12.22
N VAL A 40 -6.28 8.71 -11.17
CA VAL A 40 -5.12 8.55 -10.26
C VAL A 40 -3.91 8.05 -11.05
N CYS A 41 -2.79 8.76 -10.95
CA CYS A 41 -1.54 8.39 -11.60
C CYS A 41 -1.03 7.04 -11.04
N PRO A 42 -0.82 6.00 -11.87
CA PRO A 42 -0.34 4.70 -11.40
C PRO A 42 1.01 4.78 -10.69
N ALA A 43 1.93 5.60 -11.19
CA ALA A 43 3.25 5.77 -10.57
C ALA A 43 3.15 6.38 -9.16
N LEU A 44 2.21 7.29 -8.95
CA LEU A 44 1.98 7.91 -7.65
C LEU A 44 1.29 6.96 -6.66
N LEU A 45 0.39 6.10 -7.15
CA LEU A 45 -0.19 5.00 -6.36
C LEU A 45 0.89 4.01 -5.90
N VAL A 46 1.81 3.64 -6.80
CA VAL A 46 2.97 2.79 -6.44
C VAL A 46 3.88 3.52 -5.43
N GLY A 47 4.09 4.83 -5.60
CA GLY A 47 4.81 5.68 -4.65
C GLY A 47 4.21 5.68 -3.24
N LEU A 48 2.89 5.76 -3.15
CA LEU A 48 2.17 5.64 -1.88
C LEU A 48 2.43 4.30 -1.21
N LEU A 49 2.40 3.20 -1.98
CA LEU A 49 2.68 1.87 -1.47
C LEU A 49 4.15 1.74 -1.02
N ALA A 50 5.10 2.25 -1.79
CA ALA A 50 6.51 2.26 -1.43
C ALA A 50 6.78 3.00 -0.11
N TRP A 51 6.17 4.19 0.04
CA TRP A 51 6.19 4.93 1.29
C TRP A 51 5.54 4.15 2.44
N SER A 52 4.39 3.52 2.21
CA SER A 52 3.70 2.72 3.24
C SER A 52 4.50 1.48 3.68
N CYS A 53 5.37 0.95 2.82
CA CYS A 53 6.24 -0.19 3.13
C CYS A 53 7.57 0.24 3.77
N GLY A 54 7.78 1.54 4.02
CA GLY A 54 9.03 2.08 4.55
C GLY A 54 10.20 2.00 3.57
N TRP A 55 9.94 1.87 2.26
CA TRP A 55 11.00 1.85 1.25
C TRP A 55 11.41 3.26 0.83
N TYR A 56 10.49 4.21 0.86
CA TYR A 56 10.72 5.64 0.62
C TYR A 56 10.29 6.47 1.83
N ASP A 57 10.98 7.60 2.07
CA ASP A 57 10.65 8.53 3.17
C ASP A 57 9.46 9.44 2.87
N ARG A 58 9.10 9.59 1.59
CA ARG A 58 7.98 10.41 1.12
C ARG A 58 7.30 9.78 -0.09
N ILE A 59 6.06 10.18 -0.32
CA ILE A 59 5.24 9.73 -1.45
C ILE A 59 5.73 10.46 -2.71
N GLU A 60 6.33 9.71 -3.64
CA GLU A 60 6.77 10.21 -4.95
C GLU A 60 6.46 9.19 -6.04
N PRO A 61 6.18 9.63 -7.29
CA PRO A 61 5.95 8.70 -8.40
C PRO A 61 7.11 7.74 -8.60
N THR A 62 6.83 6.45 -8.73
CA THR A 62 7.83 5.42 -9.00
C THR A 62 7.19 4.22 -9.72
N THR A 63 8.02 3.32 -10.22
CA THR A 63 7.61 2.05 -10.82
C THR A 63 8.04 0.86 -9.96
N PRO A 64 7.34 -0.29 -10.04
CA PRO A 64 7.79 -1.50 -9.36
C PRO A 64 9.23 -1.93 -9.73
N ARG A 65 9.69 -1.59 -10.95
CA ARG A 65 11.04 -1.90 -11.41
C ARG A 65 12.10 -1.08 -10.66
N GLU A 66 11.85 0.20 -10.42
CA GLU A 66 12.79 1.08 -9.69
C GLU A 66 12.92 0.66 -8.21
N LEU A 67 11.82 0.15 -7.63
CA LEU A 67 11.80 -0.33 -6.25
C LEU A 67 12.64 -1.58 -5.99
N LEU A 68 13.07 -2.31 -7.03
CA LEU A 68 13.91 -3.51 -6.87
C LEU A 68 15.20 -3.25 -6.09
N SER A 69 15.75 -2.04 -6.21
CA SER A 69 17.01 -1.64 -5.55
C SER A 69 16.86 -1.42 -4.03
N VAL A 70 15.65 -1.09 -3.58
CA VAL A 70 15.34 -0.74 -2.17
C VAL A 70 14.43 -1.78 -1.49
N PHE A 71 13.95 -2.77 -2.24
CA PHE A 71 13.03 -3.78 -1.74
C PHE A 71 13.65 -4.58 -0.58
N THR A 72 12.95 -4.58 0.55
CA THR A 72 13.31 -5.39 1.71
C THR A 72 12.10 -5.66 2.59
N PHE A 73 12.07 -6.83 3.23
CA PHE A 73 11.05 -7.15 4.24
C PHE A 73 11.33 -6.47 5.59
N LYS A 74 12.57 -6.00 5.83
CA LYS A 74 13.00 -5.47 7.12
C LYS A 74 12.32 -4.17 7.53
N THR A 75 11.90 -3.37 6.55
CA THR A 75 11.27 -2.06 6.76
C THR A 75 9.75 -2.14 6.79
N LEU A 76 9.17 -3.31 6.54
CA LEU A 76 7.71 -3.46 6.51
C LEU A 76 7.14 -3.11 7.89
N PRO A 77 6.12 -2.23 7.94
CA PRO A 77 5.48 -1.90 9.20
C PRO A 77 4.78 -3.13 9.79
N GLN A 78 4.70 -3.16 11.12
CA GLN A 78 3.97 -4.18 11.86
C GLN A 78 2.50 -3.80 12.08
N GLN A 79 2.17 -2.51 11.90
CA GLN A 79 0.84 -1.97 12.12
C GLN A 79 0.06 -1.86 10.80
N PRO A 80 -1.28 -1.98 10.83
CA PRO A 80 -2.11 -1.70 9.66
C PRO A 80 -1.83 -0.33 9.06
N PHE A 81 -1.82 -0.27 7.73
CA PHE A 81 -1.69 1.00 7.02
C PHE A 81 -3.05 1.70 6.94
N ILE A 82 -3.17 2.86 7.57
CA ILE A 82 -4.41 3.64 7.56
C ILE A 82 -4.45 4.49 6.28
N LEU A 83 -5.35 4.15 5.36
CA LEU A 83 -5.60 4.92 4.15
C LEU A 83 -6.66 5.99 4.44
N SER A 84 -6.20 7.20 4.73
CA SER A 84 -7.06 8.34 5.02
C SER A 84 -7.55 9.04 3.75
N PRO A 85 -8.70 9.75 3.79
CA PRO A 85 -9.14 10.61 2.69
C PRO A 85 -8.09 11.64 2.27
N GLN A 86 -7.28 12.15 3.21
CA GLN A 86 -6.20 13.09 2.93
C GLN A 86 -5.07 12.44 2.12
N LEU A 87 -4.73 11.17 2.39
CA LEU A 87 -3.77 10.42 1.59
C LEU A 87 -4.30 10.11 0.19
N LEU A 88 -5.58 9.80 0.07
CA LEU A 88 -6.24 9.62 -1.21
C LEU A 88 -6.23 10.91 -2.05
N ALA A 89 -6.55 12.05 -1.43
CA ALA A 89 -6.45 13.35 -2.09
C ALA A 89 -5.01 13.67 -2.54
N ARG A 90 -3.99 13.31 -1.75
CA ARG A 90 -2.57 13.48 -2.12
C ARG A 90 -2.15 12.71 -3.37
N ILE A 91 -2.86 11.64 -3.72
CA ILE A 91 -2.60 10.87 -4.94
C ILE A 91 -3.55 11.24 -6.10
N GLY A 92 -4.34 12.30 -5.94
CA GLY A 92 -5.26 12.79 -6.97
C GLY A 92 -6.62 12.09 -6.99
N TYR A 93 -7.01 11.42 -5.90
CA TYR A 93 -8.37 10.88 -5.77
C TYR A 93 -9.27 11.91 -5.08
N SER A 94 -10.18 12.51 -5.88
CA SER A 94 -11.18 13.50 -5.44
C SER A 94 -12.55 12.88 -5.22
#